data_AF-A0A062U2Z9-F1
#
_entry.id   AF-A0A062U2Z9-F1
#
_cell.length_a   1.000
_cell.length_b   1.000
_cell.length_c   1.000
_cell.angle_alpha   90.00
_cell.angle_beta   90.00
_cell.angle_gamma   90.00
#
_symmetry.space_group_name_H-M   'P 1'
#
loop_
_entity.id
_entity.type
_entity.pdbx_description
1 polymer ?
#
loop_
_entity_poly.entity_id
_entity_poly.type
_entity_poly.pdbx_seq_one_letter_code
_entity_poly.pdbx_strand_id
1 'polypeptide(L)'
;MAQSTDDDKFLKQRGGRYYYYRRVPTRLRPFYPSEFIRIALGTSSLEVARARRDELVDADESYWGKLRLSLDLERMGEPMDIEHARKRYEVAKARALAAGFRFRAMDELATPGMIDEVVSRLQAIERRAPSNGALNEEDVAAMLGAVEEPKVSVSEAMEIYQTKIAPPLLVKKSPQQKRRWKATKDLSLKYFVDVIGDLAMVDITREHGQKYYDFWNGEVSPSDPAAKPKQPKTADRHFGDIRRLYTDYFKYVGDETRLNPFRNLTFKDRRNRGTRKYPPFADKWVREKLLVPGWYERLTDEMFLAPLMIIETGCRPGEIINLRPKTSALTPRFRISSFQTAKITRLKLKRPCAAYRSSAFHWKRPSARRTVSRSITTRRTRFRRPPMPPIGA
;
A
#
# COMPACT_ATOMS: atom_id res chain seq x y z
N MET A 1 33.33 25.12 -28.04
CA MET A 1 34.51 25.52 -27.24
C MET A 1 34.64 24.53 -26.09
N ALA A 2 35.58 23.58 -26.21
CA ALA A 2 35.85 22.61 -25.15
C ALA A 2 36.55 23.35 -24.00
N GLN A 3 35.86 23.49 -22.86
CA GLN A 3 36.47 23.98 -21.64
C GLN A 3 37.55 22.97 -21.25
N SER A 4 38.79 23.42 -21.09
CA SER A 4 39.86 22.62 -20.50
C SER A 4 39.37 22.12 -19.13
N THR A 5 39.07 20.83 -19.05
CA THR A 5 38.73 20.16 -17.79
C THR A 5 40.00 20.15 -16.96
N ASP A 6 40.09 21.11 -16.04
CA ASP A 6 41.06 21.08 -14.97
C ASP A 6 40.74 19.84 -14.12
N ASP A 7 41.49 18.76 -14.31
CA ASP A 7 41.21 17.44 -13.73
C ASP A 7 41.19 17.45 -12.20
N ASP A 8 41.72 18.51 -11.57
CA ASP A 8 41.76 18.72 -10.12
C ASP A 8 40.82 19.84 -9.64
N LYS A 9 39.89 20.29 -10.48
CA LYS A 9 38.86 21.28 -10.09
C LYS A 9 38.14 20.85 -8.81
N PHE A 10 37.89 21.81 -7.92
CA PHE A 10 37.28 21.62 -6.60
C PHE A 10 38.09 20.81 -5.58
N LEU A 11 39.35 20.44 -5.87
CA LEU A 11 40.26 19.88 -4.88
C LEU A 11 41.17 20.97 -4.31
N LYS A 12 41.38 20.96 -2.99
CA LYS A 12 42.42 21.72 -2.30
C LYS A 12 43.22 20.81 -1.40
N GLN A 13 44.54 20.88 -1.50
CA GLN A 13 45.44 20.14 -0.61
C GLN A 13 45.82 21.03 0.58
N ARG A 14 45.73 20.48 1.80
CA ARG A 14 46.19 21.15 3.03
C ARG A 14 46.77 20.12 3.99
N GLY A 15 48.04 20.28 4.36
CA GLY A 15 48.73 19.36 5.27
C GLY A 15 48.80 17.92 4.74
N GLY A 16 49.05 17.74 3.44
CA GLY A 16 49.17 16.42 2.80
C GLY A 16 47.85 15.67 2.58
N ARG A 17 46.69 16.25 2.93
CA ARG A 17 45.36 15.67 2.70
C ARG A 17 44.53 16.51 1.73
N TYR A 18 43.68 15.84 0.95
CA TYR A 18 42.77 16.50 0.02
C TYR A 18 41.43 16.87 0.66
N TYR A 19 40.91 18.03 0.25
CA TYR A 19 39.63 18.58 0.64
C TYR A 19 38.83 18.92 -0.61
N TYR A 20 37.53 18.66 -0.55
CA TYR A 20 36.56 19.18 -1.50
C TYR A 20 36.24 20.63 -1.14
N TYR A 21 36.41 21.53 -2.11
CA TYR A 21 36.24 22.96 -1.94
C TYR A 21 35.44 23.54 -3.10
N ARG A 22 34.17 23.85 -2.86
CA ARG A 22 33.25 24.33 -3.89
C ARG A 22 32.45 25.54 -3.41
N ARG A 23 32.26 26.52 -4.28
CA ARG A 23 31.45 27.71 -4.02
C ARG A 23 29.97 27.39 -4.24
N VAL A 24 29.12 27.77 -3.29
CA VAL A 24 27.67 27.67 -3.42
C VAL A 24 27.18 28.75 -4.41
N PRO A 25 26.34 28.41 -5.40
CA PRO A 25 25.77 29.38 -6.34
C PRO A 25 25.02 30.50 -5.62
N THR A 26 25.11 31.74 -6.12
CA THR A 26 24.55 32.94 -5.48
C THR A 26 23.07 32.79 -5.11
N ARG A 27 22.27 32.18 -5.98
CA ARG A 27 20.82 31.95 -5.76
C ARG A 27 20.52 30.97 -4.63
N LEU A 28 21.47 30.09 -4.29
CA LEU A 28 21.31 29.05 -3.27
C LEU A 28 21.96 29.43 -1.94
N ARG A 29 22.62 30.60 -1.85
CA ARG A 29 23.29 31.09 -0.64
C ARG A 29 22.40 31.14 0.61
N PRO A 30 21.11 31.52 0.54
CA PRO A 30 20.25 31.56 1.73
C PRO A 30 20.14 30.21 2.46
N PHE A 31 20.20 29.10 1.71
CA PHE A 31 20.04 27.74 2.25
C PHE A 31 21.32 27.16 2.86
N TYR A 32 22.44 27.87 2.81
CA TYR A 32 23.73 27.39 3.31
C TYR A 32 24.32 28.35 4.35
N PRO A 33 24.94 27.82 5.43
CA PRO A 33 25.55 28.66 6.46
C PRO A 33 26.85 29.35 6.00
N SER A 34 27.42 28.95 4.87
CA SER A 34 28.67 29.50 4.34
C SER A 34 28.66 29.54 2.81
N GLU A 35 29.43 30.47 2.24
CA GLU A 35 29.60 30.61 0.80
C GLU A 35 30.35 29.44 0.15
N PHE A 36 31.16 28.72 0.94
CA PHE A 36 31.99 27.62 0.45
C PHE A 36 31.71 26.32 1.21
N ILE A 37 31.47 25.24 0.46
CA ILE A 37 31.43 23.88 0.97
C ILE A 37 32.87 23.41 1.14
N ARG A 38 33.21 22.96 2.35
CA ARG A 38 34.55 22.47 2.72
C ARG A 38 34.39 21.10 3.37
N ILE A 39 34.70 20.04 2.64
CA ILE A 39 34.60 18.66 3.14
C ILE A 39 35.97 18.00 3.06
N ALA A 40 36.43 17.39 4.15
CA ALA A 40 37.67 16.63 4.14
C ALA A 40 37.44 15.30 3.41
N LEU A 41 38.24 15.02 2.37
CA LEU A 41 38.14 13.73 1.65
C LEU A 41 38.87 12.60 2.38
N GLY A 42 39.66 12.92 3.42
CA GLY A 42 40.30 11.94 4.29
C GLY A 42 41.36 11.07 3.60
N THR A 43 41.90 11.51 2.46
CA THR A 43 42.90 10.78 1.67
C THR A 43 44.05 11.69 1.25
N SER A 44 45.24 11.12 1.14
CA SER A 44 46.45 11.73 0.55
C SER A 44 46.72 11.26 -0.88
N SER A 45 46.00 10.22 -1.35
CA SER A 45 46.08 9.73 -2.73
C SER A 45 45.18 10.57 -3.66
N LEU A 46 45.75 11.02 -4.77
CA LEU A 46 45.09 11.89 -5.75
C LEU A 46 43.93 11.18 -6.47
N GLU A 47 44.11 9.93 -6.88
CA GLU A 47 43.08 9.16 -7.61
C GLU A 47 41.83 8.92 -6.75
N VAL A 48 42.03 8.55 -5.48
CA VAL A 48 40.94 8.35 -4.51
C VAL A 48 40.25 9.68 -4.19
N ALA A 49 41.01 10.79 -4.17
CA ALA A 49 40.44 12.13 -3.96
C ALA A 49 39.55 12.55 -5.14
N ARG A 50 39.95 12.25 -6.39
CA ARG A 50 39.15 12.53 -7.59
C ARG A 50 37.84 11.77 -7.61
N ALA A 51 37.86 10.45 -7.37
CA ALA A 51 36.63 9.65 -7.32
C ALA A 51 35.64 10.15 -6.26
N ARG A 52 36.11 10.42 -5.03
CA ARG A 52 35.26 10.95 -3.96
C ARG A 52 34.75 12.37 -4.25
N ARG A 53 35.55 13.19 -4.94
CA ARG A 53 35.11 14.51 -5.40
C ARG A 53 33.96 14.36 -6.39
N ASP A 54 34.10 13.50 -7.40
CA ASP A 54 33.12 13.37 -8.47
C ASP A 54 31.75 12.95 -7.91
N GLU A 55 31.73 12.00 -6.98
CA GLU A 55 30.52 11.63 -6.22
C GLU A 55 29.89 12.82 -5.49
N LEU A 56 30.69 13.66 -4.83
CA LEU A 56 30.21 14.86 -4.14
C LEU A 56 29.73 15.95 -5.11
N VAL A 57 30.38 16.09 -6.27
CA VAL A 57 29.99 17.04 -7.31
C VAL A 57 28.64 16.65 -7.89
N ASP A 58 28.43 15.36 -8.18
CA ASP A 58 27.17 14.83 -8.70
C ASP A 58 26.04 14.95 -7.67
N ALA A 59 26.33 14.66 -6.40
CA ALA A 59 25.38 14.84 -5.31
C ALA A 59 24.97 16.32 -5.14
N ASP A 60 25.95 17.24 -5.16
CA ASP A 60 25.71 18.68 -5.06
C ASP A 60 24.96 19.21 -6.29
N GLU A 61 25.32 18.81 -7.52
CA GLU A 61 24.59 19.25 -8.73
C GLU A 61 23.16 18.70 -8.76
N SER A 62 22.95 17.44 -8.37
CA SER A 62 21.61 16.87 -8.25
C SER A 62 20.77 17.63 -7.22
N TYR A 63 21.36 17.95 -6.07
CA TYR A 63 20.69 18.71 -5.02
C TYR A 63 20.40 20.16 -5.44
N TRP A 64 21.37 20.84 -6.03
CA TRP A 64 21.23 22.20 -6.53
C TRP A 64 20.26 22.30 -7.70
N GLY A 65 20.21 21.28 -8.57
CA GLY A 65 19.25 21.18 -9.65
C GLY A 65 17.82 21.14 -9.11
N LYS A 66 17.58 20.31 -8.08
CA LYS A 66 16.28 20.24 -7.39
C LYS A 66 15.91 21.57 -6.72
N LEU A 67 16.88 22.21 -6.05
CA LEU A 67 16.66 23.47 -5.34
C LEU A 67 16.44 24.66 -6.30
N ARG A 68 17.10 24.66 -7.46
CA ARG A 68 16.83 25.64 -8.53
C ARG A 68 15.45 25.43 -9.13
N LEU A 69 15.10 24.19 -9.44
CA LEU A 69 13.77 23.85 -9.95
C LEU A 69 12.69 24.28 -8.97
N SER A 70 12.88 24.06 -7.66
CA SER A 70 11.93 24.52 -6.65
C SER A 70 11.82 26.04 -6.59
N LEU A 71 12.93 26.78 -6.66
CA LEU A 71 12.92 28.25 -6.69
C LEU A 71 12.26 28.81 -7.97
N ASP A 72 12.48 28.15 -9.11
CA ASP A 72 11.89 28.54 -10.38
C ASP A 72 10.37 28.24 -10.38
N LEU A 73 9.93 27.13 -9.78
CA LEU A 73 8.51 26.81 -9.58
C LEU A 73 7.81 27.78 -8.62
N GLU A 74 8.46 28.15 -7.50
CA GLU A 74 7.97 29.19 -6.58
C GLU A 74 7.75 30.52 -7.31
N ARG A 75 8.69 30.92 -8.18
CA ARG A 75 8.58 32.15 -8.97
C ARG A 75 7.45 32.09 -10.00
N MET A 76 7.12 30.90 -10.48
CA MET A 76 6.00 30.65 -11.40
C MET A 76 4.66 30.46 -10.67
N GLY A 77 4.65 30.44 -9.32
CA GLY A 77 3.44 30.20 -8.53
C GLY A 77 2.95 28.75 -8.56
N GLU A 78 3.79 27.80 -8.98
CA GLU A 78 3.44 26.39 -9.00
C GLU A 78 3.72 25.72 -7.64
N PRO A 79 2.85 24.79 -7.21
CA PRO A 79 2.98 24.14 -5.91
C PRO A 79 4.27 23.33 -5.82
N MET A 80 4.94 23.51 -4.71
CA MET A 80 6.21 22.87 -4.38
C MET A 80 6.12 21.35 -4.33
N ASP A 81 7.21 20.69 -4.71
CA ASP A 81 7.39 19.27 -4.48
C ASP A 81 7.32 18.94 -2.96
N ILE A 82 6.50 17.95 -2.59
CA ILE A 82 6.13 17.59 -1.22
C ILE A 82 7.37 17.28 -0.37
N GLU A 83 8.40 16.66 -0.96
CA GLU A 83 9.64 16.34 -0.26
C GLU A 83 10.42 17.59 0.18
N HIS A 84 10.41 18.64 -0.63
CA HIS A 84 11.10 19.89 -0.33
C HIS A 84 10.38 20.64 0.79
N ALA A 85 9.06 20.71 0.75
CA ALA A 85 8.24 21.25 1.84
C ALA A 85 8.52 20.52 3.16
N ARG A 86 8.62 19.18 3.12
CA ARG A 86 8.95 18.38 4.31
C ARG A 86 10.33 18.71 4.88
N LYS A 87 11.38 18.77 4.04
CA LYS A 87 12.73 19.10 4.51
C LYS A 87 12.79 20.48 5.15
N ARG A 88 12.13 21.48 4.56
CA ARG A 88 12.10 22.84 5.13
C ARG A 88 11.36 22.88 6.46
N TYR A 89 10.25 22.16 6.56
CA TYR A 89 9.52 22.03 7.81
C TYR A 89 10.33 21.30 8.90
N GLU A 90 11.10 20.27 8.56
CA GLU A 90 12.03 19.62 9.50
C GLU A 90 13.15 20.55 9.97
N VAL A 91 13.75 21.32 9.05
CA VAL A 91 14.75 22.35 9.38
C VAL A 91 14.15 23.42 10.27
N ALA A 92 12.93 23.87 9.98
CA ALA A 92 12.20 24.85 10.80
C ALA A 92 11.93 24.30 12.20
N LYS A 93 11.53 23.02 12.32
CA LYS A 93 11.40 22.34 13.62
C LYS A 93 12.70 22.32 14.41
N ALA A 94 13.81 21.97 13.76
CA ALA A 94 15.12 21.94 14.39
C ALA A 94 15.56 23.34 14.84
N ARG A 95 15.30 24.38 14.05
CA ARG A 95 15.61 25.78 14.38
C ARG A 95 14.79 26.31 15.54
N ALA A 96 13.47 26.06 15.55
CA ALA A 96 12.61 26.41 16.66
C ALA A 96 13.06 25.72 17.96
N LEU A 97 13.41 24.43 17.87
CA LEU A 97 13.88 23.67 19.02
C LEU A 97 15.24 24.17 19.54
N ALA A 98 16.17 24.51 18.65
CA ALA A 98 17.42 25.18 18.99
C ALA A 98 17.18 26.58 19.59
N ALA A 99 16.03 27.18 19.31
CA ALA A 99 15.53 28.40 19.96
C ALA A 99 14.91 28.18 21.34
N GLY A 100 14.77 26.94 21.78
CA GLY A 100 14.10 26.61 23.04
C GLY A 100 12.58 26.55 22.93
N PHE A 101 12.03 26.65 21.71
CA PHE A 101 10.60 26.62 21.46
C PHE A 101 10.20 25.34 20.73
N ARG A 102 9.02 24.81 21.04
CA ARG A 102 8.40 23.79 20.19
C ARG A 102 7.88 24.45 18.93
N PHE A 103 8.16 23.90 17.75
CA PHE A 103 7.52 24.39 16.52
C PHE A 103 6.00 24.25 16.63
N ARG A 104 5.29 25.32 16.28
CA ARG A 104 3.83 25.39 16.17
C ARG A 104 3.49 26.17 14.91
N ALA A 105 2.40 25.81 14.24
CA ALA A 105 1.92 26.56 13.09
C ALA A 105 1.44 27.96 13.52
N MET A 106 1.47 28.91 12.58
CA MET A 106 1.05 30.29 12.84
C MET A 106 -0.38 30.38 13.38
N ASP A 107 -1.30 29.58 12.85
CA ASP A 107 -2.71 29.56 13.27
C ASP A 107 -2.87 29.14 14.74
N GLU A 108 -2.06 28.20 15.21
CA GLU A 108 -2.06 27.79 16.62
C GLU A 108 -1.52 28.91 17.53
N LEU A 109 -0.49 29.62 17.08
CA LEU A 109 0.12 30.74 17.80
C LEU A 109 -0.79 31.99 17.83
N ALA A 110 -1.64 32.15 16.82
CA ALA A 110 -2.64 33.22 16.76
C ALA A 110 -3.82 33.01 17.73
N THR A 111 -3.88 31.87 18.43
CA THR A 111 -4.90 31.62 19.44
C THR A 111 -4.78 32.62 20.60
N PRO A 112 -5.87 33.24 21.09
CA PRO A 112 -5.82 34.31 22.09
C PRO A 112 -5.07 34.00 23.40
N GLY A 113 -4.94 32.72 23.76
CA GLY A 113 -4.21 32.29 24.96
C GLY A 113 -2.69 32.14 24.80
N MET A 114 -2.11 32.45 23.64
CA MET A 114 -0.70 32.20 23.33
C MET A 114 0.11 33.49 23.06
N ILE A 115 -0.47 34.66 23.33
CA ILE A 115 0.18 35.96 23.06
C ILE A 115 1.52 36.07 23.78
N ASP A 116 1.62 35.63 25.04
CA ASP A 116 2.87 35.66 25.81
C ASP A 116 3.97 34.77 25.20
N GLU A 117 3.59 33.63 24.60
CA GLU A 117 4.52 32.74 23.90
C GLU A 117 5.02 33.40 22.60
N VAL A 118 4.14 34.10 21.87
CA VAL A 118 4.51 34.87 20.67
C VAL A 118 5.48 36.00 21.02
N VAL A 119 5.21 36.76 22.09
CA VAL A 119 6.10 37.82 22.57
C VAL A 119 7.46 37.24 22.97
N SER A 120 7.49 36.10 23.68
CA SER A 120 8.73 35.43 24.06
C SER A 120 9.56 34.97 22.86
N ARG A 121 8.91 34.48 21.80
CA ARG A 121 9.56 34.10 20.52
C ARG A 121 10.14 35.32 19.81
N LEU A 122 9.41 36.44 19.77
CA LEU A 122 9.90 37.70 19.21
C LEU A 122 11.12 38.23 19.96
N GLN A 123 11.11 38.22 21.29
CA GLN A 123 12.27 38.61 22.09
C GLN A 123 13.48 37.69 21.87
N ALA A 124 13.26 36.39 21.66
CA ALA A 124 14.33 35.45 21.37
C ALA A 124 14.94 35.66 19.97
N ILE A 125 14.12 36.07 18.99
CA ILE A 125 14.59 36.50 17.66
C ILE A 125 15.52 37.72 17.80
N GLU A 126 15.07 38.75 18.52
CA GLU A 126 15.88 39.97 18.71
C GLU A 126 17.21 39.70 19.41
N ARG A 127 17.24 38.86 20.45
CA ARG A 127 18.49 38.50 21.15
C ARG A 127 19.49 37.74 20.29
N ARG A 128 19.02 37.09 19.24
CA ARG A 128 19.85 36.30 18.30
C ARG A 128 20.24 37.11 17.07
N ALA A 129 19.71 38.32 16.93
CA ALA A 129 20.07 39.21 15.83
C ALA A 129 21.56 39.58 15.94
N PRO A 130 22.35 39.45 14.87
CA PRO A 130 23.69 40.01 14.82
C PRO A 130 23.65 41.53 14.99
N SER A 131 24.76 42.13 15.44
CA SER A 131 24.86 43.58 15.73
C SER A 131 24.58 44.50 14.53
N ASN A 132 24.44 43.96 13.32
CA ASN A 132 24.07 44.69 12.10
C ASN A 132 22.55 44.80 11.86
N GLY A 133 21.72 44.19 12.72
CA GLY A 133 20.26 44.21 12.62
C GLY A 133 19.66 43.28 11.55
N ALA A 134 20.46 42.51 10.82
CA ALA A 134 19.95 41.57 9.81
C ALA A 134 19.41 40.31 10.47
N LEU A 135 18.09 40.17 10.52
CA LEU A 135 17.43 38.95 10.98
C LEU A 135 17.53 37.85 9.92
N ASN A 136 17.81 36.63 10.36
CA ASN A 136 17.71 35.47 9.49
C ASN A 136 16.23 35.14 9.27
N GLU A 137 15.71 35.46 8.09
CA GLU A 137 14.30 35.27 7.71
C GLU A 137 13.81 33.84 7.99
N GLU A 138 14.67 32.84 7.79
CA GLU A 138 14.29 31.44 7.99
C GLU A 138 14.18 31.07 9.48
N ASP A 139 14.95 31.73 10.37
CA ASP A 139 14.84 31.56 11.82
C ASP A 139 13.59 32.27 12.36
N VAL A 140 13.26 33.43 11.79
CA VAL A 140 12.01 34.15 12.09
C VAL A 140 10.81 33.31 11.66
N ALA A 141 10.82 32.78 10.43
CA ALA A 141 9.76 31.93 9.92
C ALA A 141 9.58 30.65 10.75
N ALA A 142 10.68 30.04 11.19
CA ALA A 142 10.66 28.86 12.06
C ALA A 142 10.10 29.17 13.46
N MET A 143 10.47 30.31 14.05
CA MET A 143 10.02 30.70 15.38
C MET A 143 8.57 31.20 15.40
N LEU A 144 8.11 31.89 14.36
CA LEU A 144 6.74 32.40 14.26
C LEU A 144 5.77 31.42 13.59
N GLY A 145 6.24 30.23 13.19
CA GLY A 145 5.38 29.21 12.60
C GLY A 145 4.92 29.53 11.18
N ALA A 146 5.63 30.40 10.46
CA ALA A 146 5.30 30.81 9.10
C ALA A 146 5.65 29.75 8.04
N VAL A 147 6.26 28.63 8.44
CA VAL A 147 6.56 27.51 7.55
C VAL A 147 5.35 26.58 7.51
N GLU A 148 4.74 26.44 6.33
CA GLU A 148 3.59 25.57 6.12
C GLU A 148 3.93 24.10 6.43
N GLU A 149 2.96 23.39 7.01
CA GLU A 149 3.08 21.96 7.24
C GLU A 149 3.09 21.21 5.90
N PRO A 150 3.98 20.21 5.72
CA PRO A 150 4.03 19.46 4.49
C PRO A 150 2.73 18.69 4.31
N LYS A 151 2.08 18.92 3.17
CA LYS A 151 0.87 18.20 2.81
C LYS A 151 1.19 16.70 2.61
N VAL A 152 0.28 15.83 3.04
CA VAL A 152 0.43 14.38 2.90
C VAL A 152 -0.03 13.93 1.52
N SER A 153 0.80 13.18 0.80
CA SER A 153 0.47 12.63 -0.53
C SER A 153 -0.55 11.50 -0.45
N VAL A 154 -1.17 11.13 -1.58
CA VAL A 154 -2.13 10.01 -1.63
C VAL A 154 -1.42 8.69 -1.31
N SER A 155 -0.18 8.51 -1.78
CA SER A 155 0.62 7.32 -1.47
C SER A 155 0.89 7.19 0.03
N GLU A 156 1.28 8.28 0.68
CA GLU A 156 1.53 8.28 2.12
C GLU A 156 0.22 8.11 2.92
N ALA A 157 -0.87 8.74 2.49
CA ALA A 157 -2.17 8.54 3.10
C ALA A 157 -2.62 7.07 3.01
N MET A 158 -2.30 6.37 1.92
CA MET A 158 -2.55 4.94 1.79
C MET A 158 -1.74 4.11 2.79
N GLU A 159 -0.48 4.46 3.03
CA GLU A 159 0.34 3.80 4.05
C GLU A 159 -0.24 4.01 5.45
N ILE A 160 -0.61 5.25 5.80
CA ILE A 160 -1.29 5.58 7.06
C ILE A 160 -2.59 4.79 7.18
N TYR A 161 -3.37 4.71 6.11
CA TYR A 161 -4.61 3.94 6.08
C TYR A 161 -4.35 2.45 6.35
N GLN A 162 -3.33 1.85 5.75
CA GLN A 162 -3.03 0.43 5.97
C GLN A 162 -2.48 0.13 7.36
N THR A 163 -1.66 1.03 7.92
CA THR A 163 -0.93 0.82 9.18
C THR A 163 -1.70 1.26 10.42
N LYS A 164 -2.45 2.36 10.35
CA LYS A 164 -3.13 2.98 11.51
C LYS A 164 -4.65 2.84 11.46
N ILE A 165 -5.27 2.99 10.29
CA ILE A 165 -6.74 3.11 10.18
C ILE A 165 -7.43 1.75 9.96
N ALA A 166 -6.92 0.96 9.02
CA ALA A 166 -7.49 -0.32 8.63
C ALA A 166 -7.14 -1.55 9.49
N PRO A 167 -6.15 -1.59 10.42
CA PRO A 167 -5.86 -2.79 11.21
C PRO A 167 -7.08 -3.43 11.90
N PRO A 168 -8.03 -2.67 12.48
CA PRO A 168 -9.25 -3.23 13.06
C PRO A 168 -10.08 -4.06 12.06
N LEU A 169 -10.05 -3.72 10.76
CA LEU A 169 -10.75 -4.45 9.69
C LEU A 169 -10.07 -5.78 9.35
N LEU A 170 -8.81 -5.96 9.76
CA LEU A 170 -7.97 -7.10 9.40
C LEU A 170 -7.83 -8.14 10.50
N VAL A 171 -8.28 -7.85 11.74
CA VAL A 171 -8.10 -8.71 12.92
C VAL A 171 -8.56 -10.15 12.67
N LYS A 172 -9.75 -10.33 12.08
CA LYS A 172 -10.36 -11.65 11.84
C LYS A 172 -9.93 -12.33 10.52
N LYS A 173 -9.03 -11.71 9.74
CA LYS A 173 -8.63 -12.22 8.42
C LYS A 173 -7.41 -13.13 8.51
N SER A 174 -7.37 -14.17 7.68
CA SER A 174 -6.20 -15.03 7.54
C SER A 174 -5.02 -14.27 6.90
N PRO A 175 -3.76 -14.74 7.07
CA PRO A 175 -2.60 -14.09 6.45
C PRO A 175 -2.72 -13.93 4.93
N GLN A 176 -3.28 -14.93 4.23
CA GLN A 176 -3.51 -14.85 2.79
C GLN A 176 -4.58 -13.81 2.44
N GLN A 177 -5.64 -13.69 3.24
CA GLN A 177 -6.66 -12.66 3.05
C GLN A 177 -6.11 -11.25 3.30
N LYS A 178 -5.23 -11.09 4.29
CA LYS A 178 -4.52 -9.82 4.54
C LYS A 178 -3.65 -9.41 3.35
N ARG A 179 -2.83 -10.35 2.82
CA ARG A 179 -2.01 -10.11 1.62
C ARG A 179 -2.84 -9.70 0.41
N ARG A 180 -3.92 -10.42 0.11
CA ARG A 180 -4.83 -10.10 -1.01
C ARG A 180 -5.53 -8.76 -0.82
N TRP A 181 -5.89 -8.43 0.42
CA TRP A 181 -6.48 -7.13 0.74
C TRP A 181 -5.48 -6.00 0.47
N LYS A 182 -4.24 -6.12 0.97
CA LYS A 182 -3.18 -5.14 0.74
C LYS A 182 -2.88 -4.96 -0.76
N ALA A 183 -2.64 -6.06 -1.47
CA ALA A 183 -2.41 -6.03 -2.92
C ALA A 183 -3.56 -5.38 -3.72
N THR A 184 -4.81 -5.53 -3.26
CA THR A 184 -5.93 -4.82 -3.87
C THR A 184 -5.81 -3.31 -3.67
N LYS A 185 -5.51 -2.87 -2.44
CA LYS A 185 -5.40 -1.45 -2.11
C LYS A 185 -4.23 -0.78 -2.83
N ASP A 186 -3.09 -1.45 -2.86
CA ASP A 186 -1.91 -0.99 -3.60
C ASP A 186 -2.20 -0.88 -5.10
N LEU A 187 -2.95 -1.83 -5.67
CA LEU A 187 -3.39 -1.76 -7.06
C LEU A 187 -4.39 -0.61 -7.30
N SER A 188 -5.32 -0.37 -6.40
CA SER A 188 -6.25 0.76 -6.46
C SER A 188 -5.49 2.10 -6.43
N LEU A 189 -4.48 2.22 -5.55
CA LEU A 189 -3.60 3.39 -5.48
C LEU A 189 -2.84 3.57 -6.79
N LYS A 190 -2.22 2.50 -7.31
CA LYS A 190 -1.47 2.56 -8.57
C LYS A 190 -2.33 3.11 -9.71
N TYR A 191 -3.54 2.59 -9.89
CA TYR A 191 -4.45 3.13 -10.93
C TYR A 191 -4.80 4.60 -10.72
N PHE A 192 -4.89 5.06 -9.48
CA PHE A 192 -5.17 6.46 -9.20
C PHE A 192 -3.98 7.35 -9.56
N VAL A 193 -2.78 6.97 -9.09
CA VAL A 193 -1.53 7.70 -9.36
C VAL A 193 -1.22 7.72 -10.87
N ASP A 194 -1.46 6.62 -11.58
CA ASP A 194 -1.23 6.55 -13.03
C ASP A 194 -2.11 7.55 -13.82
N VAL A 195 -3.31 7.90 -13.31
CA VAL A 195 -4.28 8.76 -14.02
C VAL A 195 -4.22 10.23 -13.60
N ILE A 196 -4.00 10.46 -12.30
CA ILE A 196 -4.09 11.79 -11.68
C ILE A 196 -2.72 12.28 -11.20
N GLY A 197 -1.82 11.37 -10.81
CA GLY A 197 -0.56 11.68 -10.13
C GLY A 197 -0.65 11.51 -8.62
N ASP A 198 0.50 11.57 -7.94
CA ASP A 198 0.57 11.50 -6.48
C ASP A 198 0.38 12.89 -5.86
N LEU A 199 -0.86 13.38 -5.89
CA LEU A 199 -1.21 14.67 -5.30
C LEU A 199 -1.28 14.62 -3.77
N ALA A 200 -1.20 15.79 -3.15
CA ALA A 200 -1.57 15.95 -1.75
C ALA A 200 -3.07 15.66 -1.55
N MET A 201 -3.41 14.99 -0.44
CA MET A 201 -4.80 14.67 -0.07
C MET A 201 -5.71 15.90 -0.02
N VAL A 202 -5.17 17.04 0.42
CA VAL A 202 -5.87 18.32 0.55
C VAL A 202 -6.15 18.96 -0.82
N ASP A 203 -5.33 18.67 -1.82
CA ASP A 203 -5.43 19.29 -3.15
C ASP A 203 -6.34 18.47 -4.10
N ILE A 204 -6.87 17.33 -3.64
CA ILE A 204 -7.81 16.54 -4.44
C ILE A 204 -9.16 17.26 -4.54
N THR A 205 -9.45 17.77 -5.74
CA THR A 205 -10.71 18.43 -6.11
C THR A 205 -11.73 17.49 -6.74
N ARG A 206 -12.96 17.99 -6.95
CA ARG A 206 -14.04 17.26 -7.65
C ARG A 206 -13.69 16.96 -9.11
N GLU A 207 -12.91 17.81 -9.75
CA GLU A 207 -12.48 17.66 -11.15
C GLU A 207 -11.59 16.43 -11.30
N HIS A 208 -10.67 16.19 -10.35
CA HIS A 208 -9.91 14.95 -10.31
C HIS A 208 -10.82 13.73 -10.13
N GLY A 209 -11.86 13.84 -9.29
CA GLY A 209 -12.88 12.82 -9.14
C GLY A 209 -13.62 12.48 -10.44
N GLN A 210 -13.94 13.50 -11.26
CA GLN A 210 -14.55 13.34 -12.59
C GLN A 210 -13.56 12.73 -13.58
N LYS A 211 -12.34 13.24 -13.67
CA LYS A 211 -11.28 12.69 -14.54
C LYS A 211 -11.04 11.20 -14.29
N TYR A 212 -10.98 10.79 -13.02
CA TYR A 212 -10.83 9.38 -12.66
C TYR A 212 -12.05 8.54 -13.02
N TYR A 213 -13.24 9.12 -12.89
CA TYR A 213 -14.49 8.47 -13.27
C TYR A 213 -14.56 8.25 -14.79
N ASP A 214 -14.16 9.24 -15.57
CA ASP A 214 -14.15 9.20 -17.03
C ASP A 214 -13.14 8.19 -17.57
N PHE A 215 -11.94 8.11 -16.96
CA PHE A 215 -10.98 7.05 -17.24
C PHE A 215 -11.61 5.65 -17.05
N TRP A 216 -12.24 5.40 -15.92
CA TRP A 216 -12.88 4.11 -15.66
C TRP A 216 -14.10 3.86 -16.56
N ASN A 217 -14.82 4.90 -16.99
CA ASN A 217 -15.88 4.76 -17.99
C ASN A 217 -15.32 4.31 -19.35
N GLY A 218 -14.20 4.89 -19.79
CA GLY A 218 -13.50 4.46 -21.00
C GLY A 218 -13.01 3.01 -20.91
N GLU A 219 -12.55 2.58 -19.73
CA GLU A 219 -12.13 1.19 -19.51
C GLU A 219 -13.31 0.18 -19.49
N VAL A 220 -14.48 0.61 -19.00
CA VAL A 220 -15.69 -0.23 -18.95
C VAL A 220 -16.41 -0.26 -20.30
N SER A 221 -16.36 0.84 -21.04
CA SER A 221 -16.97 1.01 -22.36
C SER A 221 -15.93 1.59 -23.33
N PRO A 222 -14.93 0.78 -23.73
CA PRO A 222 -13.90 1.23 -24.65
C PRO A 222 -14.52 1.60 -26.00
N SER A 223 -14.02 2.69 -26.58
CA SER A 223 -14.44 3.11 -27.93
C SER A 223 -13.89 2.17 -29.00
N ASP A 224 -12.73 1.55 -28.73
CA ASP A 224 -12.11 0.59 -29.62
C ASP A 224 -12.82 -0.77 -29.57
N PRO A 225 -13.36 -1.27 -30.69
CA PRO A 225 -14.05 -2.55 -30.74
C PRO A 225 -13.17 -3.76 -30.39
N ALA A 226 -11.84 -3.62 -30.51
CA ALA A 226 -10.87 -4.67 -30.23
C ALA A 226 -10.47 -4.76 -28.74
N ALA A 227 -10.71 -3.71 -27.95
CA ALA A 227 -10.34 -3.67 -26.55
C ALA A 227 -11.33 -4.48 -25.70
N LYS A 228 -10.81 -5.33 -24.80
CA LYS A 228 -11.66 -6.11 -23.88
C LYS A 228 -12.15 -5.18 -22.75
N PRO A 229 -13.47 -4.90 -22.65
CA PRO A 229 -14.00 -4.03 -21.61
C PRO A 229 -13.77 -4.61 -20.22
N LYS A 230 -13.37 -3.76 -19.27
CA LYS A 230 -13.33 -4.11 -17.86
C LYS A 230 -14.75 -4.22 -17.32
N GLN A 231 -14.92 -5.08 -16.31
CA GLN A 231 -16.21 -5.26 -15.66
C GLN A 231 -16.55 -4.01 -14.82
N PRO A 232 -17.79 -3.50 -14.83
CA PRO A 232 -18.20 -2.37 -14.00
C PRO A 232 -17.89 -2.58 -12.50
N LYS A 233 -18.00 -3.82 -12.03
CA LYS A 233 -17.66 -4.19 -10.64
C LYS A 233 -16.18 -4.00 -10.30
N THR A 234 -15.29 -4.14 -11.27
CA THR A 234 -13.84 -3.91 -11.08
C THR A 234 -13.58 -2.41 -10.94
N ALA A 235 -14.18 -1.60 -11.81
CA ALA A 235 -14.12 -0.14 -11.71
C ALA A 235 -14.68 0.35 -10.37
N ASP A 236 -15.88 -0.12 -9.98
CA ASP A 236 -16.52 0.25 -8.71
C ASP A 236 -15.66 -0.10 -7.49
N ARG A 237 -14.94 -1.23 -7.54
CA ARG A 237 -14.03 -1.64 -6.47
C ARG A 237 -12.87 -0.68 -6.30
N HIS A 238 -12.14 -0.38 -7.37
CA HIS A 238 -10.97 0.50 -7.30
C HIS A 238 -11.37 1.95 -6.99
N PHE A 239 -12.44 2.44 -7.62
CA PHE A 239 -13.01 3.75 -7.34
C PHE A 239 -13.51 3.88 -5.89
N GLY A 240 -14.22 2.86 -5.41
CA GLY A 240 -14.70 2.79 -4.02
C GLY A 240 -13.56 2.71 -3.00
N ASP A 241 -12.45 2.05 -3.34
CA ASP A 241 -11.27 1.98 -2.47
C ASP A 241 -10.63 3.36 -2.26
N ILE A 242 -10.49 4.17 -3.31
CA ILE A 242 -9.97 5.55 -3.23
C ILE A 242 -10.95 6.47 -2.52
N ARG A 243 -12.24 6.37 -2.84
CA ARG A 243 -13.28 7.12 -2.11
C ARG A 243 -13.18 6.87 -0.60
N ARG A 244 -13.06 5.59 -0.22
CA ARG A 244 -12.99 5.20 1.18
C ARG A 244 -11.70 5.66 1.84
N LEU A 245 -10.56 5.54 1.14
CA LEU A 245 -9.29 6.08 1.60
C LEU A 245 -9.45 7.56 1.99
N TYR A 246 -10.04 8.36 1.09
CA TYR A 246 -10.26 9.79 1.33
C TYR A 246 -11.10 10.05 2.58
N THR A 247 -12.26 9.42 2.69
CA THR A 247 -13.14 9.62 3.85
C THR A 247 -12.47 9.17 5.15
N ASP A 248 -11.89 7.98 5.17
CA ASP A 248 -11.33 7.40 6.39
C ASP A 248 -10.05 8.15 6.83
N TYR A 249 -9.27 8.70 5.88
CA TYR A 249 -8.10 9.54 6.16
C TYR A 249 -8.48 10.88 6.82
N PHE A 250 -9.40 11.66 6.22
CA PHE A 250 -9.79 12.95 6.79
C PHE A 250 -10.53 12.79 8.13
N LYS A 251 -11.28 11.70 8.29
CA LYS A 251 -11.84 11.33 9.59
C LYS A 251 -10.76 11.05 10.64
N TYR A 252 -9.65 10.41 10.26
CA TYR A 252 -8.53 10.16 11.16
C TYR A 252 -7.78 11.45 11.55
N VAL A 253 -7.66 12.40 10.62
CA VAL A 253 -7.06 13.72 10.86
C VAL A 253 -7.97 14.62 11.71
N GLY A 254 -9.29 14.39 11.69
CA GLY A 254 -10.28 15.15 12.46
C GLY A 254 -11.11 16.15 11.63
N ASP A 255 -10.90 16.20 10.31
CA ASP A 255 -11.70 17.01 9.39
C ASP A 255 -12.88 16.18 8.83
N GLU A 256 -13.91 15.98 9.66
CA GLU A 256 -15.09 15.18 9.28
C GLU A 256 -16.07 15.93 8.36
N THR A 257 -15.96 17.26 8.27
CA THR A 257 -16.93 18.11 7.56
C THR A 257 -16.67 18.18 6.05
N ARG A 258 -15.46 17.78 5.63
CA ARG A 258 -15.01 17.88 4.25
C ARG A 258 -15.84 17.01 3.31
N LEU A 259 -16.31 17.63 2.23
CA LEU A 259 -17.05 16.94 1.19
C LEU A 259 -16.13 16.07 0.33
N ASN A 260 -16.40 14.76 0.32
CA ASN A 260 -15.62 13.82 -0.48
C ASN A 260 -15.74 14.12 -2.00
N PRO A 261 -14.62 14.32 -2.73
CA PRO A 261 -14.60 14.59 -4.17
C PRO A 261 -15.19 13.47 -5.02
N PHE A 262 -15.10 12.23 -4.55
CA PHE A 262 -15.58 11.03 -5.24
C PHE A 262 -17.03 10.68 -4.90
N ARG A 263 -17.76 11.49 -4.12
CA ARG A 263 -19.14 11.19 -3.69
C ARG A 263 -20.09 11.02 -4.88
N ASN A 264 -21.08 10.14 -4.74
CA ASN A 264 -22.17 9.91 -5.71
C ASN A 264 -21.77 9.42 -7.13
N LEU A 265 -20.51 9.03 -7.36
CA LEU A 265 -20.04 8.49 -8.64
C LEU A 265 -19.94 6.95 -8.59
N THR A 266 -20.88 6.21 -9.15
CA THR A 266 -20.89 4.73 -8.99
C THR A 266 -20.95 4.01 -10.32
N PHE A 267 -20.34 2.83 -10.38
CA PHE A 267 -20.40 1.97 -11.56
C PHE A 267 -21.43 0.87 -11.30
N LYS A 268 -22.66 1.09 -11.77
CA LYS A 268 -23.75 0.11 -11.59
C LYS A 268 -23.69 -0.95 -12.67
N ASP A 269 -23.59 -2.20 -12.26
CA ASP A 269 -23.81 -3.34 -13.14
C ASP A 269 -25.33 -3.58 -13.31
N ARG A 270 -25.92 -2.99 -14.37
CA ARG A 270 -27.33 -3.23 -14.72
C ARG A 270 -27.53 -4.58 -15.44
N ARG A 271 -26.48 -5.22 -15.95
CA ARG A 271 -26.61 -6.41 -16.83
C ARG A 271 -26.95 -7.70 -16.09
N ASN A 272 -26.84 -7.74 -14.75
CA ASN A 272 -26.96 -8.97 -13.96
C ASN A 272 -28.25 -9.11 -13.13
N ARG A 273 -29.29 -8.29 -13.35
CA ARG A 273 -30.54 -8.39 -12.57
C ARG A 273 -31.48 -9.55 -12.97
N GLY A 274 -31.25 -10.23 -14.10
CA GLY A 274 -32.10 -11.34 -14.56
C GLY A 274 -31.37 -12.59 -15.04
N THR A 275 -30.17 -12.45 -15.63
CA THR A 275 -29.41 -13.57 -16.19
C THR A 275 -28.21 -13.90 -15.29
N ARG A 276 -28.31 -14.99 -14.52
CA ARG A 276 -27.15 -15.55 -13.82
C ARG A 276 -26.13 -15.97 -14.88
N LYS A 277 -24.94 -15.33 -14.90
CA LYS A 277 -23.80 -15.73 -15.76
C LYS A 277 -23.49 -17.23 -15.66
N TYR A 278 -23.71 -17.81 -14.49
CA TYR A 278 -23.58 -19.24 -14.23
C TYR A 278 -24.95 -19.76 -13.75
N PRO A 279 -25.80 -20.27 -14.65
CA PRO A 279 -27.06 -20.88 -14.24
C PRO A 279 -26.79 -22.14 -13.41
N PRO A 280 -27.72 -22.52 -12.51
CA PRO A 280 -27.62 -23.80 -11.83
C PRO A 280 -27.67 -24.95 -12.85
N PHE A 281 -26.96 -26.04 -12.57
CA PHE A 281 -27.05 -27.25 -13.37
C PHE A 281 -28.44 -27.87 -13.25
N ALA A 282 -29.02 -28.29 -14.39
CA ALA A 282 -30.28 -29.03 -14.39
C ALA A 282 -30.11 -30.42 -13.78
N ASP A 283 -31.10 -30.91 -13.03
CA ASP A 283 -31.08 -32.24 -12.39
C ASP A 283 -30.77 -33.35 -13.40
N LYS A 284 -31.43 -33.32 -14.57
CA LYS A 284 -31.18 -34.26 -15.68
C LYS A 284 -29.71 -34.28 -16.11
N TRP A 285 -29.10 -33.11 -16.27
CA TRP A 285 -27.69 -33.01 -16.67
C TRP A 285 -26.75 -33.57 -15.59
N VAL A 286 -27.02 -33.30 -14.31
CA VAL A 286 -26.22 -33.84 -13.20
C VAL A 286 -26.28 -35.38 -13.19
N ARG A 287 -27.48 -35.97 -13.37
CA ARG A 287 -27.65 -37.43 -13.41
C ARG A 287 -26.97 -38.08 -14.61
N GLU A 288 -27.10 -37.47 -15.80
CA GLU A 288 -26.63 -38.06 -17.06
C GLU A 288 -25.15 -37.82 -17.35
N LYS A 289 -24.51 -36.83 -16.70
CA LYS A 289 -23.12 -36.45 -16.98
C LYS A 289 -22.19 -36.57 -15.79
N LEU A 290 -22.68 -36.38 -14.55
CA LEU A 290 -21.84 -36.37 -13.36
C LEU A 290 -22.01 -37.62 -12.48
N LEU A 291 -23.21 -38.20 -12.43
CA LEU A 291 -23.55 -39.37 -11.61
C LEU A 291 -23.58 -40.70 -12.40
N VAL A 292 -22.80 -40.79 -13.48
CA VAL A 292 -22.73 -41.98 -14.34
C VAL A 292 -21.70 -42.98 -13.80
N PRO A 293 -21.99 -44.29 -13.83
CA PRO A 293 -21.00 -45.34 -13.53
C PRO A 293 -19.69 -45.16 -14.32
N GLY A 294 -18.54 -45.30 -13.65
CA GLY A 294 -17.22 -45.22 -14.29
C GLY A 294 -16.62 -43.81 -14.43
N TRP A 295 -17.40 -42.73 -14.25
CA TRP A 295 -16.87 -41.35 -14.28
C TRP A 295 -15.74 -41.12 -13.26
N TYR A 296 -15.86 -41.76 -12.10
CA TYR A 296 -14.94 -41.62 -10.98
C TYR A 296 -13.66 -42.45 -11.11
N GLU A 297 -13.57 -43.36 -12.10
CA GLU A 297 -12.38 -44.22 -12.28
C GLU A 297 -11.14 -43.43 -12.67
N ARG A 298 -11.31 -42.19 -13.12
CA ARG A 298 -10.23 -41.25 -13.47
C ARG A 298 -9.86 -40.28 -12.33
N LEU A 299 -10.51 -40.41 -11.17
CA LEU A 299 -10.34 -39.51 -10.01
C LEU A 299 -9.86 -40.29 -8.78
N THR A 300 -9.22 -39.58 -7.86
CA THR A 300 -8.94 -40.14 -6.53
C THR A 300 -10.24 -40.22 -5.71
N ASP A 301 -10.28 -41.13 -4.74
CA ASP A 301 -11.43 -41.32 -3.85
C ASP A 301 -11.89 -40.00 -3.20
N GLU A 302 -10.95 -39.14 -2.79
CA GLU A 302 -11.24 -37.82 -2.20
C GLU A 302 -11.87 -36.84 -3.20
N MET A 303 -11.39 -36.83 -4.44
CA MET A 303 -11.93 -35.97 -5.51
C MET A 303 -13.30 -36.43 -5.99
N PHE A 304 -13.61 -37.72 -5.87
CA PHE A 304 -14.93 -38.28 -6.14
C PHE A 304 -15.95 -37.91 -5.06
N LEU A 305 -15.57 -38.00 -3.78
CA LEU A 305 -16.49 -37.74 -2.67
C LEU A 305 -16.86 -36.26 -2.53
N ALA A 306 -15.98 -35.34 -2.91
CA ALA A 306 -16.21 -33.90 -2.76
C ALA A 306 -17.46 -33.39 -3.53
N PRO A 307 -17.63 -33.64 -4.84
CA PRO A 307 -18.85 -33.28 -5.57
C PRO A 307 -20.13 -33.89 -4.99
N LEU A 308 -20.08 -35.17 -4.57
CA LEU A 308 -21.24 -35.83 -3.94
C LEU A 308 -21.64 -35.15 -2.64
N MET A 309 -20.67 -34.82 -1.79
CA MET A 309 -20.93 -34.06 -0.57
C MET A 309 -21.50 -32.67 -0.88
N ILE A 310 -21.04 -31.97 -1.93
CA ILE A 310 -21.59 -30.68 -2.34
C ILE A 310 -23.07 -30.81 -2.73
N ILE A 311 -23.41 -31.84 -3.51
CA ILE A 311 -24.78 -32.09 -3.98
C ILE A 311 -25.71 -32.38 -2.79
N GLU A 312 -25.30 -33.27 -1.88
CA GLU A 312 -26.14 -33.71 -0.76
C GLU A 312 -26.28 -32.66 0.35
N THR A 313 -25.22 -31.88 0.63
CA THR A 313 -25.20 -30.95 1.77
C THR A 313 -25.43 -29.48 1.38
N GLY A 314 -25.19 -29.13 0.11
CA GLY A 314 -25.18 -27.75 -0.35
C GLY A 314 -24.03 -26.91 0.22
N CYS A 315 -23.04 -27.52 0.88
CA CYS A 315 -21.90 -26.82 1.45
C CYS A 315 -20.92 -26.32 0.39
N ARG A 316 -20.13 -25.29 0.73
CA ARG A 316 -19.15 -24.76 -0.22
C ARG A 316 -18.02 -25.76 -0.44
N PRO A 317 -17.40 -25.82 -1.64
CA PRO A 317 -16.27 -26.71 -1.90
C PRO A 317 -15.14 -26.55 -0.88
N GLY A 318 -14.83 -25.31 -0.48
CA GLY A 318 -13.80 -25.03 0.52
C GLY A 318 -14.15 -25.49 1.95
N GLU A 319 -15.43 -25.66 2.28
CA GLU A 319 -15.86 -26.21 3.57
C GLU A 319 -15.67 -27.73 3.58
N ILE A 320 -15.94 -28.39 2.46
CA ILE A 320 -15.83 -29.85 2.29
C ILE A 320 -14.36 -30.30 2.21
N ILE A 321 -13.55 -29.63 1.40
CA ILE A 321 -12.13 -29.99 1.20
C ILE A 321 -11.30 -29.81 2.48
N ASN A 322 -11.73 -28.92 3.39
CA ASN A 322 -11.03 -28.66 4.66
C ASN A 322 -11.66 -29.39 5.86
N LEU A 323 -12.51 -30.39 5.63
CA LEU A 323 -13.09 -31.21 6.70
C LEU A 323 -11.97 -31.91 7.50
N ARG A 324 -12.05 -31.84 8.84
CA ARG A 324 -11.11 -32.51 9.75
C ARG A 324 -11.82 -33.65 10.49
N PRO A 325 -11.15 -34.77 10.80
CA PRO A 325 -11.76 -35.90 11.51
C PRO A 325 -12.37 -35.55 12.89
N LYS A 326 -11.82 -34.54 13.58
CA LYS A 326 -12.36 -34.07 14.87
C LYS A 326 -13.69 -33.29 14.75
N THR A 327 -14.10 -32.94 13.52
CA THR A 327 -15.32 -32.18 13.24
C THR A 327 -16.53 -33.11 13.03
N SER A 328 -16.31 -34.40 12.82
CA SER A 328 -17.33 -35.45 12.78
C SER A 328 -17.51 -36.07 14.17
N ALA A 329 -18.24 -35.40 15.06
CA ALA A 329 -18.77 -36.06 16.25
C ALA A 329 -20.00 -36.87 15.84
N LEU A 330 -19.95 -38.16 16.12
CA LEU A 330 -20.94 -39.22 15.88
C LEU A 330 -22.35 -38.84 16.38
N THR A 331 -23.06 -38.02 15.61
CA THR A 331 -24.49 -37.69 15.75
C THR A 331 -24.99 -37.29 14.35
N PRO A 332 -26.30 -37.40 14.04
CA PRO A 332 -26.85 -37.15 12.69
C PRO A 332 -26.79 -35.65 12.26
N ARG A 333 -25.94 -34.85 12.90
CA ARG A 333 -25.70 -33.44 12.58
C ARG A 333 -24.20 -33.25 12.31
N PHE A 334 -23.84 -33.13 11.03
CA PHE A 334 -22.51 -32.68 10.62
C PHE A 334 -22.29 -31.25 11.12
N ARG A 335 -21.36 -31.07 12.07
CA ARG A 335 -21.03 -29.75 12.62
C ARG A 335 -19.93 -29.11 11.78
N ILE A 336 -20.26 -28.67 10.57
CA ILE A 336 -19.30 -28.00 9.69
C ILE A 336 -18.97 -26.65 10.31
N SER A 337 -17.73 -26.48 10.77
CA SER A 337 -17.21 -25.18 11.16
C SER A 337 -16.98 -24.37 9.89
N SER A 338 -17.99 -23.62 9.46
CA SER A 338 -17.80 -22.61 8.41
C SER A 338 -16.63 -21.71 8.80
N PHE A 339 -15.65 -21.53 7.92
CA PHE A 339 -14.71 -20.41 8.06
C PHE A 339 -15.56 -19.14 8.17
N GLN A 340 -15.53 -18.47 9.32
CA GLN A 340 -16.35 -17.31 9.64
C GLN A 340 -16.18 -16.22 8.57
N THR A 341 -17.04 -16.26 7.56
CA THR A 341 -17.46 -15.08 6.81
C THR A 341 -18.72 -14.62 7.51
N ALA A 342 -18.58 -13.54 8.28
CA ALA A 342 -19.67 -12.94 9.02
C ALA A 342 -20.88 -12.67 8.10
N LYS A 343 -22.07 -12.94 8.65
CA LYS A 343 -23.43 -12.82 8.06
C LYS A 343 -23.76 -13.82 6.96
N ILE A 344 -24.32 -14.96 7.37
CA ILE A 344 -25.23 -15.76 6.54
C ILE A 344 -26.64 -15.30 6.86
N THR A 345 -27.23 -14.50 5.97
CA THR A 345 -28.68 -14.54 5.76
C THR A 345 -29.00 -15.98 5.37
N ARG A 346 -29.69 -16.72 6.25
CA ARG A 346 -30.26 -18.03 5.90
C ARG A 346 -31.01 -17.84 4.59
N LEU A 347 -30.60 -18.52 3.52
CA LEU A 347 -31.52 -18.81 2.44
C LEU A 347 -32.63 -19.63 3.10
N LYS A 348 -33.78 -19.00 3.38
CA LYS A 348 -34.99 -19.74 3.71
C LYS A 348 -35.27 -20.60 2.49
N LEU A 349 -34.90 -21.87 2.54
CA LEU A 349 -35.53 -22.91 1.74
C LEU A 349 -37.03 -22.82 2.07
N LYS A 350 -37.78 -22.10 1.24
CA LYS A 350 -39.24 -22.20 1.24
C LYS A 350 -39.52 -23.62 0.76
N ARG A 351 -39.94 -24.44 1.72
CA ARG A 351 -40.39 -25.84 1.64
C ARG A 351 -39.28 -26.87 1.95
N PRO A 352 -39.41 -27.65 3.04
CA PRO A 352 -38.68 -28.89 3.19
C PRO A 352 -39.20 -29.87 2.12
N CYS A 353 -38.30 -30.45 1.32
CA CYS A 353 -38.62 -31.63 0.54
C CYS A 353 -38.85 -32.80 1.51
N ALA A 354 -40.05 -32.88 2.07
CA ALA A 354 -40.56 -34.04 2.79
C ALA A 354 -40.97 -35.10 1.76
N ALA A 355 -40.00 -35.68 1.04
CA ALA A 355 -40.21 -36.84 0.18
C ALA A 355 -38.87 -37.48 -0.20
N TYR A 356 -38.08 -37.93 0.78
CA TYR A 356 -37.07 -38.96 0.52
C TYR A 356 -37.05 -39.93 1.72
N ARG A 357 -38.14 -40.70 1.84
CA ARG A 357 -38.09 -41.96 2.60
C ARG A 357 -37.26 -42.94 1.77
N SER A 358 -36.02 -43.15 2.20
CA SER A 358 -35.32 -44.43 2.19
C SER A 358 -35.74 -45.43 1.10
N SER A 359 -35.28 -45.20 -0.13
CA SER A 359 -34.94 -46.29 -1.05
C SER A 359 -33.42 -46.43 -1.02
N ALA A 360 -32.92 -47.43 -0.30
CA ALA A 360 -31.50 -47.73 -0.22
C ALA A 360 -30.95 -48.00 -1.62
N PHE A 361 -30.22 -47.04 -2.19
CA PHE A 361 -29.38 -47.28 -3.36
C PHE A 361 -28.22 -48.19 -2.91
N HIS A 362 -28.38 -49.49 -3.11
CA HIS A 362 -27.32 -50.47 -2.95
C HIS A 362 -26.34 -50.33 -4.12
N TRP A 363 -25.30 -49.52 -3.96
CA TRP A 363 -24.14 -49.60 -4.83
C TRP A 363 -23.28 -50.79 -4.41
N LYS A 364 -23.55 -51.98 -4.98
CA LYS A 364 -22.64 -53.12 -4.84
C LYS A 364 -21.38 -52.85 -5.66
N ARG A 365 -20.22 -52.81 -4.99
CA ARG A 365 -18.91 -52.97 -5.66
C ARG A 365 -18.93 -54.27 -6.47
N PRO A 366 -18.47 -54.30 -7.74
CA PRO A 366 -18.06 -55.54 -8.36
C PRO A 366 -16.84 -56.07 -7.60
N SER A 367 -16.96 -57.26 -7.02
CA SER A 367 -15.86 -57.94 -6.34
C SER A 367 -14.86 -58.45 -7.39
N ALA A 368 -13.81 -57.68 -7.67
CA ALA A 368 -12.62 -58.23 -8.31
C ALA A 368 -11.71 -58.81 -7.24
N ARG A 369 -11.86 -60.12 -6.96
CA ARG A 369 -10.80 -60.89 -6.30
C ARG A 369 -9.59 -60.88 -7.22
N ARG A 370 -8.55 -60.12 -6.86
CA ARG A 370 -7.17 -60.48 -7.22
C ARG A 370 -6.46 -60.87 -5.93
N THR A 371 -6.37 -62.18 -5.74
CA THR A 371 -5.43 -62.82 -4.83
C THR A 371 -4.02 -62.41 -5.27
N VAL A 372 -3.35 -61.58 -4.49
CA VAL A 372 -1.88 -61.54 -4.44
C VAL A 372 -1.52 -61.57 -2.97
N SER A 373 -0.99 -62.72 -2.56
CA SER A 373 -0.37 -62.93 -1.26
C SER A 373 0.83 -61.99 -1.11
N ARG A 374 0.93 -61.29 0.01
CA ARG A 374 2.20 -61.02 0.70
C ARG A 374 1.93 -60.48 2.10
N SER A 375 2.47 -61.22 3.05
CA SER A 375 2.55 -60.96 4.49
C SER A 375 3.15 -59.58 4.78
N ILE A 376 2.50 -58.81 5.65
CA ILE A 376 3.12 -57.63 6.29
C ILE A 376 3.47 -58.03 7.72
N THR A 377 4.74 -58.39 7.91
CA THR A 377 5.38 -58.46 9.22
C THR A 377 5.69 -57.04 9.66
N THR A 378 5.23 -56.67 10.84
CA THR A 378 5.56 -55.42 11.54
C THR A 378 7.07 -55.24 11.71
N ARG A 379 7.63 -54.14 11.20
CA ARG A 379 8.90 -53.58 11.68
C ARG A 379 8.80 -52.07 11.86
N ARG A 380 8.76 -51.65 13.12
CA ARG A 380 9.14 -50.29 13.56
C ARG A 380 10.64 -50.12 13.28
N THR A 381 11.00 -49.11 12.49
CA THR A 381 12.38 -48.59 12.44
C THR A 381 12.36 -47.07 12.58
N ARG A 382 12.97 -46.60 13.68
CA ARG A 382 13.26 -45.20 13.96
C ARG A 382 14.27 -44.69 12.94
N PHE A 383 13.97 -43.61 12.22
CA PHE A 383 14.97 -42.87 11.45
C PHE A 383 15.82 -42.01 12.40
N ARG A 384 17.10 -42.39 12.57
CA ARG A 384 18.16 -41.53 13.11
C ARG A 384 18.61 -40.55 12.02
N ARG A 385 18.87 -39.29 12.41
CA ARG A 385 19.51 -38.25 11.57
C ARG A 385 20.96 -38.65 11.24
N PRO A 386 21.48 -38.36 10.04
CA PRO A 386 22.91 -38.49 9.75
C PRO A 386 23.70 -37.27 10.27
N PRO A 387 25.00 -37.42 10.60
CA PRO A 387 25.84 -36.34 11.15
C PRO A 387 26.39 -35.41 10.05
N MET A 388 26.62 -34.16 10.43
CA MET A 388 27.32 -33.14 9.63
C MET A 388 28.82 -33.46 9.50
N PRO A 389 29.49 -33.15 8.37
CA PRO A 389 30.93 -33.27 8.25
C PRO A 389 31.67 -32.14 8.99
N PRO A 390 32.94 -32.35 9.40
CA PRO A 390 33.68 -31.41 10.22
C PRO A 390 34.19 -30.22 9.40
N ILE A 391 34.17 -29.05 10.06
CA ILE A 391 34.85 -27.83 9.64
C ILE A 391 36.33 -27.98 10.01
N GLY A 392 37.24 -27.69 9.07
CA GLY A 392 38.66 -27.62 9.35
C GLY A 392 39.42 -26.79 8.31
N ALA A 393 40.10 -25.76 8.84
CA ALA A 393 41.06 -24.82 8.24
C ALA A 393 40.49 -23.70 7.36
#